data_AF-A0A421B2L7-F1
#
_entry.id   AF-A0A421B2L7-F1
#
_cell.length_a   1.000
_cell.length_b   1.000
_cell.length_c   1.000
_cell.angle_alpha   90.00
_cell.angle_beta   90.00
_cell.angle_gamma   90.00
#
_symmetry.space_group_name_H-M   'P 1'
#
loop_
_entity.id
_entity.type
_entity.pdbx_description
1 polymer ?
#
loop_
_entity_poly.entity_id
_entity_poly.type
_entity_poly.pdbx_seq_one_letter_code
_entity_poly.pdbx_strand_id
1 'polypeptide(L)'
;MISEVRGRVRSPLLDLVRLTRVVRWGSGAEPVEVIATEADTPFLSGVGGEGGLAINPMSPVVTRAVGQARPPEELAEVLRAVTARIALVSLAVGEGDEHPLRAALDDTATRDILVVTAGDTAVADHPWTIPVLSCTSSGRPSWFVDPDPDARGLFAPGEEVPGPQGPTTGNGVAAAVVAATAALLWSMFPTATAPQVRSALLIGTSHRPSGPPLLDAERAHEQLAHYAT
;
A
#
# COMPACT_ATOMS: atom_id res chain seq x y z
N MET A 1 -47.49 -22.90 9.04
CA MET A 1 -47.28 -22.05 7.84
C MET A 1 -46.24 -21.02 8.23
N ILE A 2 -44.99 -21.21 7.82
CA ILE A 2 -43.92 -20.23 7.57
C ILE A 2 -42.71 -21.09 7.16
N SER A 3 -42.31 -20.90 5.91
CA SER A 3 -41.21 -21.57 5.25
C SER A 3 -39.91 -20.89 5.68
N GLU A 4 -39.02 -21.62 6.36
CA GLU A 4 -37.63 -21.19 6.54
C GLU A 4 -36.91 -21.26 5.19
N VAL A 5 -36.78 -20.10 4.55
CA VAL A 5 -35.91 -19.92 3.40
C VAL A 5 -34.47 -19.98 3.91
N ARG A 6 -33.79 -21.09 3.63
CA ARG A 6 -32.32 -21.20 3.61
C ARG A 6 -31.75 -20.13 2.67
N GLY A 7 -31.38 -18.98 3.25
CA GLY A 7 -30.70 -17.88 2.55
C GLY A 7 -29.24 -17.80 3.00
N ARG A 8 -28.32 -17.89 2.04
CA ARG A 8 -26.85 -17.91 2.15
C ARG A 8 -26.23 -17.12 3.31
N VAL A 9 -25.35 -17.81 4.03
CA VAL A 9 -24.45 -17.31 5.07
C VAL A 9 -23.36 -16.39 4.47
N ARG A 10 -23.28 -15.17 5.02
CA ARG A 10 -22.22 -14.13 5.04
C ARG A 10 -21.56 -13.69 3.71
N SER A 11 -21.69 -12.40 3.38
CA SER A 11 -20.91 -11.75 2.32
C SER A 11 -19.47 -11.47 2.80
N PRO A 12 -18.41 -11.92 2.09
CA PRO A 12 -17.05 -12.06 2.60
C PRO A 12 -16.11 -10.94 2.14
N LEU A 13 -16.58 -9.69 2.03
CA LEU A 13 -15.68 -8.52 1.98
C LEU A 13 -14.81 -8.36 3.26
N LEU A 14 -14.79 -9.38 4.14
CA LEU A 14 -14.22 -9.41 5.47
C LEU A 14 -12.94 -10.27 5.60
N ASP A 15 -12.48 -10.96 4.55
CA ASP A 15 -11.31 -11.86 4.64
C ASP A 15 -10.12 -11.45 3.75
N LEU A 16 -10.12 -10.20 3.30
CA LEU A 16 -9.08 -9.68 2.42
C LEU A 16 -7.81 -9.32 3.18
N VAL A 17 -6.86 -10.25 3.21
CA VAL A 17 -5.66 -10.20 4.07
C VAL A 17 -6.07 -10.42 5.52
N ARG A 18 -5.29 -11.10 6.36
CA ARG A 18 -5.64 -11.35 7.78
C ARG A 18 -5.70 -10.04 8.59
N LEU A 19 -6.75 -9.26 8.37
CA LEU A 19 -7.14 -8.04 9.04
C LEU A 19 -8.42 -8.26 9.87
N THR A 20 -8.88 -9.51 9.95
CA THR A 20 -10.13 -9.96 10.58
C THR A 20 -10.25 -9.59 12.07
N ARG A 21 -9.14 -9.22 12.72
CA ARG A 21 -9.14 -8.75 14.12
C ARG A 21 -8.28 -7.51 14.39
N VAL A 22 -7.22 -7.28 13.64
CA VAL A 22 -6.18 -6.32 14.06
C VAL A 22 -6.53 -4.85 13.75
N VAL A 23 -7.40 -4.55 12.76
CA VAL A 23 -7.48 -3.17 12.23
C VAL A 23 -8.90 -2.65 12.07
N ARG A 24 -9.72 -2.80 13.13
CA ARG A 24 -10.84 -1.87 13.33
C ARG A 24 -10.58 -0.85 14.46
N TRP A 25 -9.45 -0.97 15.17
CA TRP A 25 -9.25 -0.32 16.47
C TRP A 25 -7.80 0.10 16.80
N GLY A 26 -6.89 0.23 15.82
CA GLY A 26 -5.54 0.74 16.09
C GLY A 26 -5.49 2.26 15.98
N SER A 27 -5.46 3.00 17.09
CA SER A 27 -5.11 4.43 17.06
C SER A 27 -3.60 4.57 16.97
N GLY A 28 -3.07 5.03 15.84
CA GLY A 28 -1.67 5.44 15.76
C GLY A 28 -1.36 6.53 16.78
N ALA A 29 -0.21 6.45 17.45
CA ALA A 29 0.17 7.44 18.45
C ALA A 29 0.63 8.76 17.81
N GLU A 30 1.32 8.68 16.67
CA GLU A 30 1.94 9.81 16.00
C GLU A 30 1.50 9.92 14.54
N PRO A 31 1.31 11.15 14.02
CA PRO A 31 1.03 11.34 12.61
C PRO A 31 2.16 10.84 11.72
N VAL A 32 1.82 10.21 10.59
CA VAL A 32 2.79 9.87 9.54
C VAL A 32 2.43 10.63 8.27
N GLU A 33 3.37 11.44 7.78
CA GLU A 33 3.21 12.12 6.50
C GLU A 33 3.40 11.12 5.35
N VAL A 34 2.47 11.13 4.40
CA VAL A 34 2.50 10.38 3.15
C VAL A 34 2.40 11.37 2.01
N ILE A 35 3.32 11.30 1.05
CA ILE A 35 3.24 12.09 -0.17
C ILE A 35 2.64 11.23 -1.29
N ALA A 36 1.71 11.79 -2.06
CA ALA A 36 0.99 11.07 -3.11
C ALA A 36 0.50 12.02 -4.20
N THR A 37 0.05 11.50 -5.34
CA THR A 37 -0.61 12.34 -6.33
C THR A 37 -1.97 12.83 -5.80
N GLU A 38 -2.50 13.90 -6.39
CA GLU A 38 -3.88 14.34 -6.09
C GLU A 38 -4.92 13.24 -6.35
N ALA A 39 -4.68 12.39 -7.35
CA ALA A 39 -5.57 11.28 -7.69
C ALA A 39 -5.52 10.16 -6.64
N ASP A 40 -4.38 9.94 -5.99
CA ASP A 40 -4.19 8.87 -5.01
C ASP A 40 -4.57 9.28 -3.58
N THR A 41 -4.55 10.58 -3.28
CA THR A 41 -4.80 11.16 -1.96
C THR A 41 -6.14 10.71 -1.31
N PRO A 42 -7.26 10.61 -2.05
CA PRO A 42 -8.52 10.12 -1.49
C PRO A 42 -8.47 8.66 -1.02
N PHE A 43 -7.60 7.83 -1.60
CA PHE A 43 -7.44 6.42 -1.22
C PHE A 43 -6.56 6.25 0.02
N LEU A 44 -5.72 7.25 0.34
CA LEU A 44 -4.89 7.27 1.56
C LEU A 44 -5.65 7.71 2.81
N SER A 45 -6.69 8.54 2.66
CA SER A 45 -7.41 9.20 3.75
C SER A 45 -8.83 8.65 3.98
N GLY A 46 -9.19 7.59 3.24
CA GLY A 46 -10.48 6.89 3.19
C GLY A 46 -11.63 7.47 4.01
N VAL A 47 -12.51 8.21 3.35
CA VAL A 47 -13.79 8.71 3.91
C VAL A 47 -14.55 7.58 4.60
N GLY A 48 -14.81 7.78 5.89
CA GLY A 48 -15.44 6.80 6.76
C GLY A 48 -16.86 6.42 6.30
N GLY A 49 -17.17 5.13 6.39
CA GLY A 49 -18.52 4.61 6.20
C GLY A 49 -18.74 3.33 7.01
N GLU A 50 -19.96 3.14 7.52
CA GLU A 50 -20.38 2.01 8.37
C GLU A 50 -20.40 0.63 7.66
N GLY A 51 -20.00 0.55 6.38
CA GLY A 51 -20.37 -0.55 5.46
C GLY A 51 -19.31 -1.60 5.09
N GLY A 52 -18.04 -1.48 5.50
CA GLY A 52 -17.01 -2.48 5.18
C GLY A 52 -16.00 -2.02 4.14
N LEU A 53 -14.73 -2.39 4.40
CA LEU A 53 -13.48 -1.86 3.85
C LEU A 53 -13.34 -0.35 3.97
N ALA A 54 -13.01 0.10 5.18
CA ALA A 54 -12.32 1.37 5.34
C ALA A 54 -10.82 1.06 5.29
N ILE A 55 -10.10 1.57 4.28
CA ILE A 55 -8.70 1.97 4.49
C ILE A 55 -8.80 3.20 5.39
N ASN A 56 -9.19 2.99 6.64
CA ASN A 56 -9.12 4.02 7.65
C ASN A 56 -7.71 3.88 8.18
N PRO A 57 -6.77 4.75 7.79
CA PRO A 57 -5.64 4.97 8.66
C PRO A 57 -6.25 5.54 9.93
N MET A 58 -6.61 4.67 10.88
CA MET A 58 -6.99 5.09 12.23
C MET A 58 -5.80 5.74 12.96
N SER A 59 -4.67 5.89 12.27
CA SER A 59 -3.53 6.74 12.57
C SER A 59 -3.66 8.10 11.88
N PRO A 60 -3.19 9.20 12.49
CA PRO A 60 -3.20 10.50 11.81
C PRO A 60 -2.31 10.44 10.56
N VAL A 61 -2.88 10.40 9.36
CA VAL A 61 -2.11 10.49 8.12
C VAL A 61 -2.21 11.91 7.60
N VAL A 62 -1.06 12.53 7.36
CA VAL A 62 -0.98 13.81 6.68
C VAL A 62 -0.65 13.53 5.24
N THR A 63 -1.58 13.83 4.34
CA THR A 63 -1.33 13.68 2.90
C THR A 63 -0.83 15.00 2.32
N ARG A 64 0.29 14.95 1.60
CA ARG A 64 0.74 16.07 0.76
C ARG A 64 0.63 15.66 -0.70
N ALA A 65 -0.12 16.45 -1.47
CA ALA A 65 -0.18 16.26 -2.91
C ALA A 65 1.15 16.68 -3.55
N VAL A 66 1.65 15.85 -4.46
CA VAL A 66 2.66 16.21 -5.46
C VAL A 66 2.01 16.25 -6.83
N GLY A 67 2.55 17.08 -7.73
CA GLY A 67 2.04 17.22 -9.10
C GLY A 67 2.01 15.88 -9.87
N GLN A 68 1.45 15.90 -11.08
CA GLN A 68 1.32 14.73 -11.94
C GLN A 68 2.65 14.42 -12.65
N ALA A 69 3.68 13.98 -11.92
CA ALA A 69 5.05 13.91 -12.47
C ALA A 69 5.15 12.99 -13.71
N ARG A 70 5.57 13.56 -14.85
CA ARG A 70 6.13 12.88 -16.04
C ARG A 70 6.86 13.97 -16.86
N PRO A 71 8.21 13.99 -16.92
CA PRO A 71 9.15 12.87 -17.16
C PRO A 71 9.95 12.34 -15.93
N PRO A 72 10.76 11.24 -16.03
CA PRO A 72 11.51 10.65 -14.91
C PRO A 72 12.33 11.63 -14.06
N GLU A 73 12.94 12.62 -14.69
CA GLU A 73 13.72 13.67 -14.03
C GLU A 73 12.87 14.58 -13.13
N GLU A 74 11.62 14.84 -13.50
CA GLU A 74 10.68 15.60 -12.67
C GLU A 74 10.32 14.78 -11.42
N LEU A 75 10.07 13.47 -11.60
CA LEU A 75 9.83 12.57 -10.48
C LEU A 75 11.05 12.47 -9.56
N ALA A 76 12.27 12.49 -10.11
CA ALA A 76 13.50 12.52 -9.33
C ALA A 76 13.59 13.76 -8.43
N GLU A 77 13.27 14.94 -8.97
CA GLU A 77 13.25 16.20 -8.20
C GLU A 77 12.15 16.19 -7.12
N VAL A 78 10.96 15.65 -7.44
CA VAL A 78 9.90 15.44 -6.45
C VAL A 78 10.39 14.54 -5.31
N LEU A 79 11.00 13.39 -5.62
CA LEU A 79 11.52 12.43 -4.63
C LEU A 79 12.63 13.03 -3.75
N ARG A 80 13.51 13.87 -4.31
CA ARG A 80 14.53 14.61 -3.55
C ARG A 80 13.93 15.60 -2.55
N ALA A 81 12.81 16.22 -2.91
CA ALA A 81 12.11 17.19 -2.06
C ALA A 81 11.22 16.54 -0.99
N VAL A 82 10.97 15.22 -1.06
CA VAL A 82 10.13 14.52 -0.07
C VAL A 82 10.75 14.59 1.31
N THR A 83 9.99 15.09 2.28
CA THR A 83 10.31 15.04 3.72
C THR A 83 9.45 14.03 4.49
N ALA A 84 8.45 13.46 3.81
CA ALA A 84 7.53 12.48 4.35
C ALA A 84 8.23 11.14 4.62
N ARG A 85 7.73 10.35 5.57
CA ARG A 85 8.27 9.01 5.85
C ARG A 85 7.90 8.02 4.74
N ILE A 86 6.79 8.25 4.05
CA ILE A 86 6.28 7.38 2.99
C ILE A 86 6.02 8.20 1.72
N ALA A 87 6.47 7.68 0.58
CA ALA A 87 6.12 8.17 -0.74
C ALA A 87 5.31 7.12 -1.50
N LEU A 88 4.06 7.45 -1.82
CA LEU A 88 3.20 6.68 -2.71
C LEU A 88 3.36 7.20 -4.14
N VAL A 89 3.89 6.36 -5.02
CA VAL A 89 4.10 6.67 -6.44
C VAL A 89 3.20 5.77 -7.28
N SER A 90 1.98 6.25 -7.55
CA SER A 90 0.95 5.55 -8.32
C SER A 90 0.65 6.33 -9.62
N LEU A 91 1.72 6.60 -10.35
CA LEU A 91 1.68 7.24 -11.67
C LEU A 91 2.54 6.44 -12.63
N ALA A 92 2.10 6.34 -13.88
CA ALA A 92 2.98 5.82 -14.93
C ALA A 92 4.09 6.84 -15.19
N VAL A 93 5.33 6.38 -15.28
CA VAL A 93 6.47 7.23 -15.62
C VAL A 93 6.56 7.32 -17.15
N GLY A 94 6.79 8.53 -17.67
CA GLY A 94 6.99 8.72 -19.12
C GLY A 94 8.37 8.26 -19.60
N GLU A 95 8.63 8.35 -20.90
CA GLU A 95 9.97 8.12 -21.45
C GLU A 95 10.93 9.24 -21.03
N GLY A 96 12.21 8.90 -20.80
CA GLY A 96 13.24 9.87 -20.44
C GLY A 96 14.51 9.21 -19.90
N ASP A 97 15.42 10.00 -19.34
CA ASP A 97 16.61 9.48 -18.67
C ASP A 97 16.24 8.98 -17.27
N GLU A 98 16.41 7.68 -17.02
CA GLU A 98 16.08 7.06 -15.74
C GLU A 98 17.20 7.22 -14.69
N HIS A 99 18.42 7.65 -15.08
CA HIS A 99 19.53 7.77 -14.14
C HIS A 99 19.24 8.74 -12.97
N PRO A 100 18.69 9.95 -13.20
CA PRO A 100 18.30 10.85 -12.12
C PRO A 100 17.26 10.21 -11.17
N LEU A 101 16.27 9.51 -11.72
CA LEU A 101 15.22 8.84 -10.94
C LEU A 101 15.81 7.73 -10.07
N ARG A 102 16.69 6.89 -10.63
CA ARG A 102 17.40 5.85 -9.89
C ARG A 102 18.23 6.44 -8.75
N ALA A 103 19.01 7.48 -9.02
CA ALA A 103 19.80 8.16 -7.98
C ALA A 103 18.93 8.80 -6.88
N ALA A 104 17.76 9.35 -7.24
CA ALA A 104 16.81 9.87 -6.26
C ALA A 104 16.20 8.75 -5.40
N LEU A 105 15.91 7.59 -5.98
CA LEU A 105 15.43 6.43 -5.24
C LEU A 105 16.49 5.84 -4.31
N ASP A 106 17.76 5.80 -4.72
CA ASP A 106 18.88 5.45 -3.82
C ASP A 106 18.96 6.43 -2.63
N ASP A 107 18.82 7.72 -2.90
CA ASP A 107 18.82 8.76 -1.86
C ASP A 107 17.62 8.60 -0.88
N THR A 108 16.43 8.22 -1.36
CA THR A 108 15.30 7.94 -0.45
C THR A 108 15.60 6.81 0.55
N ALA A 109 16.38 5.80 0.15
CA ALA A 109 16.81 4.75 1.06
C ALA A 109 17.74 5.27 2.16
N THR A 110 18.65 6.20 1.82
CA THR A 110 19.56 6.82 2.79
C THR A 110 18.85 7.76 3.76
N ARG A 111 17.74 8.37 3.33
CA ARG A 111 16.92 9.31 4.13
C ARG A 111 15.82 8.65 4.95
N ASP A 112 15.79 7.32 5.02
CA ASP A 112 14.78 6.55 5.75
C ASP A 112 13.35 6.81 5.24
N ILE A 113 13.19 6.95 3.91
CA ILE A 113 11.90 7.16 3.24
C ILE A 113 11.47 5.87 2.57
N LEU A 114 10.29 5.36 2.92
CA LEU A 114 9.70 4.19 2.30
C LEU A 114 8.98 4.57 1.00
N VAL A 115 9.32 3.92 -0.11
CA VAL A 115 8.66 4.17 -1.40
C VAL A 115 7.76 2.99 -1.75
N VAL A 116 6.47 3.25 -1.89
CA VAL A 116 5.43 2.29 -2.31
C VAL A 116 4.94 2.69 -3.70
N THR A 117 4.83 1.74 -4.63
CA THR A 117 4.51 2.07 -6.03
C THR A 117 3.57 1.04 -6.67
N ALA A 118 2.83 1.47 -7.70
CA ALA A 118 2.11 0.56 -8.58
C ALA A 118 3.10 -0.25 -9.44
N GLY A 119 2.86 -1.55 -9.57
CA GLY A 119 3.84 -2.55 -10.02
C GLY A 119 4.28 -2.56 -11.49
N ASP A 120 3.94 -1.56 -12.31
CA ASP A 120 4.24 -1.51 -13.76
C ASP A 120 5.03 -0.27 -14.20
N THR A 121 5.89 0.27 -13.32
CA THR A 121 6.59 1.54 -13.54
C THR A 121 8.11 1.39 -13.39
N ALA A 122 8.91 2.30 -13.96
CA ALA A 122 10.37 2.34 -13.73
C ALA A 122 10.75 2.44 -12.23
N VAL A 123 9.82 2.93 -11.40
CA VAL A 123 9.95 2.97 -9.93
C VAL A 123 9.82 1.57 -9.32
N ALA A 124 8.99 0.70 -9.88
CA ALA A 124 8.79 -0.68 -9.43
C ALA A 124 10.06 -1.53 -9.55
N ASP A 125 10.89 -1.26 -10.57
CA ASP A 125 12.13 -1.98 -10.85
C ASP A 125 13.25 -1.67 -9.84
N HIS A 126 13.16 -0.54 -9.15
CA HIS A 126 14.19 -0.12 -8.21
C HIS A 126 14.17 -0.98 -6.92
N PRO A 127 15.29 -1.62 -6.50
CA PRO A 127 15.29 -2.58 -5.39
C PRO A 127 14.72 -2.06 -4.06
N TRP A 128 14.92 -0.77 -3.76
CA TRP A 128 14.43 -0.13 -2.54
C TRP A 128 12.91 -0.06 -2.44
N THR A 129 12.20 0.03 -3.57
CA THR A 129 10.75 0.25 -3.57
C THR A 129 9.98 -1.00 -3.17
N ILE A 130 8.72 -0.81 -2.77
CA ILE A 130 7.73 -1.88 -2.65
C ILE A 130 6.76 -1.74 -3.83
N PRO A 131 6.96 -2.50 -4.91
CA PRO A 131 5.96 -2.59 -5.97
C PRO A 131 4.73 -3.35 -5.48
N VAL A 132 3.57 -2.87 -5.88
CA VAL A 132 2.29 -3.43 -5.45
C VAL A 132 1.43 -3.75 -6.66
N LEU A 133 0.96 -4.99 -6.69
CA LEU A 133 0.02 -5.49 -7.67
C LEU A 133 -1.37 -5.65 -7.04
N SER A 134 -2.39 -5.37 -7.83
CA SER A 134 -3.78 -5.50 -7.41
C SER A 134 -4.23 -6.95 -7.33
N CYS A 135 -5.00 -7.27 -6.29
CA CYS A 135 -5.73 -8.52 -6.18
C CYS A 135 -7.21 -8.30 -5.78
N THR A 136 -8.04 -9.27 -6.14
CA THR A 136 -9.45 -9.39 -5.74
C THR A 136 -9.61 -9.61 -4.24
N SER A 137 -10.88 -9.63 -3.80
CA SER A 137 -11.22 -9.93 -2.41
C SER A 137 -10.89 -11.33 -1.89
N SER A 138 -10.50 -12.23 -2.80
CA SER A 138 -10.06 -13.57 -2.44
C SER A 138 -8.53 -13.72 -2.43
N GLY A 139 -7.80 -12.62 -2.64
CA GLY A 139 -6.34 -12.63 -2.80
C GLY A 139 -5.87 -13.10 -4.19
N ARG A 140 -6.77 -13.43 -5.12
CA ARG A 140 -6.42 -13.74 -6.52
C ARG A 140 -5.97 -12.48 -7.26
N PRO A 141 -4.96 -12.53 -8.15
CA PRO A 141 -4.59 -11.39 -8.98
C PRO A 141 -5.81 -10.81 -9.69
N SER A 142 -5.88 -9.48 -9.76
CA SER A 142 -6.99 -8.79 -10.45
C SER A 142 -6.92 -9.06 -11.95
N TRP A 143 -8.05 -8.93 -12.66
CA TRP A 143 -8.16 -9.33 -14.07
C TRP A 143 -7.22 -8.58 -15.04
N PHE A 144 -6.73 -7.40 -14.65
CA PHE A 144 -5.80 -6.56 -15.41
C PHE A 144 -4.34 -6.74 -14.98
N VAL A 145 -4.06 -7.65 -14.05
CA VAL A 145 -2.71 -7.97 -13.60
C VAL A 145 -2.30 -9.30 -14.21
N ASP A 146 -1.19 -9.30 -14.93
CA ASP A 146 -0.51 -10.51 -15.39
C ASP A 146 0.76 -10.71 -14.53
N PRO A 147 0.70 -11.50 -13.45
CA PRO A 147 1.81 -11.57 -12.51
C PRO A 147 2.92 -12.49 -13.01
N ASP A 148 4.11 -11.91 -13.16
CA ASP A 148 5.34 -12.67 -13.31
C ASP A 148 5.54 -13.57 -12.07
N PRO A 149 5.81 -14.88 -12.22
CA PRO A 149 6.17 -15.77 -11.11
C PRO A 149 7.28 -15.21 -10.21
N ASP A 150 8.22 -14.46 -10.78
CA ASP A 150 9.36 -13.85 -10.09
C ASP A 150 9.12 -12.38 -9.72
N ALA A 151 7.89 -11.88 -9.86
CA ALA A 151 7.53 -10.51 -9.50
C ALA A 151 7.86 -10.20 -8.03
N ARG A 152 8.68 -9.17 -7.85
CA ARG A 152 8.99 -8.54 -6.55
C ARG A 152 7.76 -7.83 -5.98
N GLY A 153 7.79 -7.58 -4.67
CA GLY A 153 6.82 -6.70 -4.01
C GLY A 153 5.69 -7.42 -3.28
N LEU A 154 4.47 -6.91 -3.41
CA LEU A 154 3.26 -7.41 -2.71
C LEU A 154 2.04 -7.46 -3.63
N PHE A 155 1.14 -8.39 -3.36
CA PHE A 155 -0.26 -8.23 -3.71
C PHE A 155 -1.01 -7.49 -2.61
N ALA A 156 -1.93 -6.61 -2.99
CA ALA A 156 -2.88 -6.01 -2.07
C ALA A 156 -4.25 -5.80 -2.72
N PRO A 157 -5.34 -5.70 -1.93
CA PRO A 157 -6.67 -5.45 -2.45
C PRO A 157 -6.69 -4.19 -3.32
N GLY A 158 -7.10 -4.33 -4.57
CA GLY A 158 -7.19 -3.20 -5.50
C GLY A 158 -8.28 -3.38 -6.55
N GLU A 159 -9.21 -4.31 -6.34
CA GLU A 159 -10.39 -4.51 -7.19
C GLU A 159 -11.65 -4.29 -6.36
N GLU A 160 -12.54 -3.43 -6.85
CA GLU A 160 -13.80 -3.03 -6.19
C GLU A 160 -13.59 -2.56 -4.74
N VAL A 161 -12.50 -1.83 -4.50
CA VAL A 161 -12.18 -1.29 -3.18
C VAL A 161 -13.13 -0.12 -2.90
N PRO A 162 -13.91 -0.17 -1.81
CA PRO A 162 -14.79 0.94 -1.42
C PRO A 162 -14.03 2.24 -1.22
N GLY A 163 -14.54 3.33 -1.79
CA GLY A 163 -13.99 4.67 -1.64
C GLY A 163 -15.10 5.74 -1.52
N PRO A 164 -14.72 7.01 -1.29
CA PRO A 164 -15.68 8.10 -1.07
C PRO A 164 -16.65 8.34 -2.23
N GLN A 165 -16.21 8.06 -3.46
CA GLN A 165 -16.99 8.23 -4.68
C GLN A 165 -17.56 6.89 -5.20
N GLY A 166 -17.45 5.82 -4.41
CA GLY A 166 -17.85 4.46 -4.78
C GLY A 166 -16.67 3.49 -4.93
N PRO A 167 -16.94 2.23 -5.30
CA PRO A 167 -15.90 1.23 -5.53
C PRO A 167 -14.92 1.66 -6.62
N THR A 168 -13.62 1.44 -6.39
CA THR A 168 -12.53 1.78 -7.31
C THR A 168 -11.60 0.59 -7.50
N THR A 169 -11.02 0.50 -8.70
CA THR A 169 -10.16 -0.62 -9.12
C THR A 169 -8.87 -0.09 -9.74
N GLY A 170 -7.71 -0.62 -9.34
CA GLY A 170 -6.40 -0.32 -9.93
C GLY A 170 -5.21 -0.77 -9.08
N ASN A 171 -4.02 -0.86 -9.69
CA ASN A 171 -2.76 -1.09 -8.96
C ASN A 171 -2.43 0.06 -8.01
N GLY A 172 -2.78 1.29 -8.38
CA GLY A 172 -2.66 2.46 -7.52
C GLY A 172 -3.46 2.38 -6.23
N VAL A 173 -4.68 1.82 -6.33
CA VAL A 173 -5.53 1.56 -5.16
C VAL A 173 -4.88 0.54 -4.24
N ALA A 174 -4.33 -0.55 -4.80
CA ALA A 174 -3.58 -1.54 -4.02
C ALA A 174 -2.33 -0.94 -3.37
N ALA A 175 -1.59 -0.10 -4.08
CA ALA A 175 -0.43 0.62 -3.54
C ALA A 175 -0.84 1.57 -2.40
N ALA A 176 -1.98 2.26 -2.50
CA ALA A 176 -2.53 3.08 -1.43
C ALA A 176 -2.90 2.24 -0.19
N VAL A 177 -3.47 1.03 -0.35
CA VAL A 177 -3.71 0.10 0.77
C VAL A 177 -2.41 -0.23 1.51
N VAL A 178 -1.35 -0.54 0.76
CA VAL A 178 -0.04 -0.86 1.34
C VAL A 178 0.56 0.37 2.04
N ALA A 179 0.50 1.55 1.42
CA ALA A 179 1.01 2.79 1.99
C ALA A 179 0.27 3.17 3.29
N ALA A 180 -1.06 3.04 3.33
CA ALA A 180 -1.85 3.27 4.54
C ALA A 180 -1.53 2.24 5.64
N THR A 181 -1.32 0.98 5.27
CA THR A 181 -0.88 -0.06 6.21
C THR A 181 0.50 0.26 6.79
N ALA A 182 1.43 0.70 5.94
CA ALA A 182 2.76 1.13 6.37
C ALA A 182 2.68 2.31 7.33
N ALA A 183 1.85 3.32 7.03
CA ALA A 183 1.66 4.48 7.90
C ALA A 183 1.09 4.09 9.28
N LEU A 184 0.12 3.18 9.31
CA LEU A 184 -0.43 2.65 10.57
C LEU A 184 0.66 1.94 11.38
N LEU A 185 1.38 1.00 10.78
CA LEU A 185 2.48 0.29 11.46
C LEU A 185 3.52 1.27 11.99
N TRP A 186 3.92 2.25 11.19
CA TRP A 186 4.94 3.22 11.59
C TRP A 186 4.48 4.15 12.71
N SER A 187 3.19 4.50 12.75
CA SER A 187 2.61 5.30 13.85
C SER A 187 2.54 4.53 15.18
N MET A 188 2.46 3.19 15.13
CA MET A 188 2.47 2.32 16.31
C MET A 188 3.90 2.02 16.78
N PHE A 189 4.85 2.00 15.85
CA PHE A 189 6.27 1.79 16.10
C PHE A 189 7.09 2.99 15.60
N PRO A 190 6.96 4.19 16.23
CA PRO A 190 7.54 5.43 15.71
C PRO A 190 9.06 5.40 15.59
N THR A 191 9.73 4.57 16.39
CA THR A 191 11.18 4.33 16.38
C THR A 191 11.66 3.34 15.32
N ALA A 192 10.74 2.65 14.63
CA ALA A 192 11.12 1.76 13.54
C ALA A 192 11.73 2.56 12.38
N THR A 193 12.67 1.94 11.66
CA THR A 193 13.27 2.50 10.44
C THR A 193 12.50 2.04 9.20
N ALA A 194 12.66 2.74 8.08
CA ALA A 194 12.07 2.36 6.80
C ALA A 194 12.48 0.94 6.36
N PRO A 195 13.75 0.49 6.50
CA PRO A 195 14.11 -0.89 6.25
C PRO A 195 13.34 -1.90 7.11
N GLN A 196 13.10 -1.59 8.39
CA GLN A 196 12.34 -2.47 9.29
C GLN A 196 10.88 -2.57 8.85
N VAL A 197 10.22 -1.44 8.62
CA VAL A 197 8.82 -1.40 8.13
C VAL A 197 8.70 -2.10 6.77
N ARG A 198 9.63 -1.83 5.85
CA ARG A 198 9.70 -2.49 4.53
C ARG A 198 9.83 -4.00 4.67
N SER A 199 10.76 -4.47 5.49
CA SER A 199 10.99 -5.90 5.71
C SER A 199 9.76 -6.58 6.30
N ALA A 200 9.11 -5.94 7.28
CA ALA A 200 7.91 -6.44 7.92
C ALA A 200 6.73 -6.58 6.94
N LEU A 201 6.53 -5.59 6.07
CA LEU A 201 5.50 -5.66 5.02
C LEU A 201 5.77 -6.79 4.02
N LEU A 202 7.03 -6.94 3.58
CA LEU A 202 7.43 -7.92 2.57
C LEU A 202 7.42 -9.37 3.05
N ILE A 203 7.26 -9.64 4.36
CA ILE A 203 7.01 -11.00 4.86
C ILE A 203 5.74 -11.58 4.21
N GLY A 204 4.69 -10.76 4.17
CA GLY A 204 3.37 -11.12 3.62
C GLY A 204 2.83 -12.47 4.09
N THR A 205 1.92 -13.04 3.31
CA THR A 205 1.46 -14.43 3.50
C THR A 205 2.43 -15.41 2.85
N SER A 206 2.62 -16.58 3.47
CA SER A 206 3.52 -17.60 2.95
C SER A 206 2.96 -18.33 1.72
N HIS A 207 3.85 -18.59 0.74
CA HIS A 207 3.74 -19.49 -0.41
C HIS A 207 2.55 -19.24 -1.37
N ARG A 208 2.83 -18.54 -2.47
CA ARG A 208 1.95 -18.50 -3.66
C ARG A 208 2.62 -19.25 -4.82
N PRO A 209 1.85 -19.96 -5.66
CA PRO A 209 2.40 -20.61 -6.86
C PRO A 209 2.95 -19.61 -7.90
N SER A 210 2.48 -18.36 -7.87
CA SER A 210 2.92 -17.29 -8.75
C SER A 210 2.73 -15.91 -8.11
N GLY A 211 3.66 -15.00 -8.43
CA GLY A 211 3.66 -13.61 -8.03
C GLY A 211 4.08 -13.36 -6.57
N PRO A 212 4.14 -12.09 -6.16
CA PRO A 212 4.59 -11.70 -4.83
C PRO A 212 3.64 -12.19 -3.72
N PRO A 213 4.08 -12.24 -2.45
CA PRO A 213 3.18 -12.60 -1.35
C PRO A 213 2.03 -11.58 -1.22
N LEU A 214 0.88 -12.03 -0.70
CA LEU A 214 -0.20 -11.13 -0.31
C LEU A 214 0.24 -10.33 0.92
N LEU A 215 -0.09 -9.05 1.00
CA LEU A 215 0.02 -8.23 2.21
C LEU A 215 -0.50 -9.04 3.42
N ASP A 216 0.16 -8.92 4.58
CA ASP A 216 -0.27 -9.52 5.85
C ASP A 216 0.10 -8.56 6.99
N ALA A 217 -0.84 -7.68 7.35
CA ALA A 217 -0.57 -6.62 8.31
C ALA A 217 -0.38 -7.13 9.74
N GLU A 218 -1.02 -8.25 10.11
CA GLU A 218 -0.86 -8.89 11.41
C GLU A 218 0.58 -9.41 11.56
N ARG A 219 1.08 -10.14 10.55
CA ARG A 219 2.49 -10.57 10.53
C ARG A 219 3.47 -9.41 10.53
N ALA A 220 3.19 -8.36 9.77
CA ALA A 220 4.04 -7.18 9.73
C ALA A 220 4.10 -6.50 11.12
N HIS A 221 2.98 -6.40 11.82
CA HIS A 221 2.92 -5.90 13.19
C HIS A 221 3.71 -6.79 14.16
N GLU A 222 3.52 -8.11 14.13
CA GLU A 222 4.27 -9.07 14.95
C GLU A 222 5.78 -8.92 14.75
N GLN A 223 6.22 -8.79 13.50
CA GLN A 223 7.63 -8.57 13.18
C GLN A 223 8.16 -7.26 13.76
N LEU A 224 7.41 -6.15 13.66
CA LEU A 224 7.82 -4.87 14.21
C LEU A 224 7.85 -4.86 15.75
N ALA A 225 6.94 -5.60 16.38
CA ALA A 225 6.94 -5.77 17.83
C ALA A 225 8.25 -6.43 18.33
N HIS A 226 8.88 -7.30 17.52
CA HIS A 226 10.19 -7.86 17.84
C HIS A 226 11.35 -6.85 17.77
N TYR A 227 11.23 -5.76 17.01
CA TYR A 227 12.22 -4.68 16.98
C TYR A 227 12.04 -3.66 18.12
N ALA A 228 10.87 -3.64 18.76
CA ALA A 228 10.53 -2.68 19.80
C ALA A 228 10.92 -3.11 21.22
N THR A 229 11.33 -4.38 21.41
CA THR A 229 11.94 -4.92 22.64
C THR A 229 13.44 -4.69 22.67
#